data_AF-A0A0E3KQT9-F1
#
_entry.id   AF-A0A0E3KQT9-F1
#
_cell.length_a   1.000
_cell.length_b   1.000
_cell.length_c   1.000
_cell.angle_alpha   90.00
_cell.angle_beta   90.00
_cell.angle_gamma   90.00
#
_symmetry.space_group_name_H-M   'P 1'
#
loop_
_entity.id
_entity.type
_entity.pdbx_description
1 polymer ?
#
loop_
_entity_poly.entity_id
_entity_poly.type
_entity_poly.pdbx_seq_one_letter_code
_entity_poly.pdbx_strand_id
1 'polypeptide(L)'
;MGHGTSFVNENELDEVRTIEDGFRKAYSGDQRGTIEAINRLRDFVFQLIHLDANAENELDLKALIISIGDIARVAAEKEMQQACAVSCYVLGDIVFEAASQKRETIAIKALSIIGSLAQEIAEKGLDTAAKSAAESLGNCGKNSSRMKMETLVSLSEVYLMQVALKSIEKGLPYAGIAAIDFLGEIGVASAEQEIESNALEAAVILEDLGNAVIRRENSESHAKAIIEALENLGKAVSQRGMRNVIIQIAWSLETIRVLTLERGMKGACFAAKAALESVNTAGLLDEVQNLEKIREIKELHSIILRKR
;
A
#
# COMPACT_ATOMS: atom_id res chain seq x y z
N MET A 1 -36.57 45.19 -2.51
CA MET A 1 -37.06 44.01 -3.25
C MET A 1 -36.29 44.02 -4.55
N GLY A 2 -35.27 43.21 -4.79
CA GLY A 2 -35.11 41.81 -4.41
C GLY A 2 -35.04 41.04 -5.73
N HIS A 3 -33.83 40.63 -6.12
CA HIS A 3 -33.50 39.38 -6.81
C HIS A 3 -32.02 39.43 -7.21
N GLY A 4 -31.16 39.19 -6.22
CA GLY A 4 -29.86 38.60 -6.50
C GLY A 4 -30.09 37.11 -6.71
N THR A 5 -30.37 36.71 -7.95
CA THR A 5 -30.27 35.31 -8.36
C THR A 5 -28.80 35.03 -8.62
N SER A 6 -28.15 34.46 -7.59
CA SER A 6 -26.89 33.74 -7.71
C SER A 6 -27.03 32.72 -8.84
N PHE A 7 -26.29 32.91 -9.93
CA PHE A 7 -26.10 31.86 -10.92
C PHE A 7 -25.27 30.77 -10.24
N VAL A 8 -25.94 29.77 -9.66
CA VAL A 8 -25.28 28.50 -9.36
C VAL A 8 -24.83 27.95 -10.71
N ASN A 9 -23.54 27.66 -10.85
CA ASN A 9 -22.95 27.18 -12.09
C ASN A 9 -23.63 25.86 -12.47
N GLU A 10 -24.09 25.69 -13.72
CA GLU A 10 -24.81 24.46 -14.12
C GLU A 10 -23.98 23.19 -13.87
N ASN A 11 -22.65 23.31 -13.91
CA ASN A 11 -21.71 22.23 -13.57
C ASN A 11 -21.76 21.86 -12.07
N GLU A 12 -21.84 22.82 -11.15
CA GLU A 12 -21.95 22.55 -9.70
C GLU A 12 -23.24 21.79 -9.38
N LEU A 13 -24.32 22.11 -10.09
CA LEU A 13 -25.60 21.39 -9.94
C LEU A 13 -25.50 19.93 -10.42
N ASP A 14 -24.74 19.67 -11.49
CA ASP A 14 -24.56 18.32 -12.02
C ASP A 14 -23.60 17.48 -11.18
N GLU A 15 -22.58 18.08 -10.57
CA GLU A 15 -21.72 17.45 -9.57
C GLU A 15 -22.53 16.98 -8.36
N VAL A 16 -23.30 17.87 -7.74
CA VAL A 16 -24.13 17.55 -6.56
C VAL A 16 -25.15 16.46 -6.89
N ARG A 17 -25.83 16.54 -8.04
CA ARG A 17 -26.76 15.49 -8.48
C ARG A 17 -26.08 14.14 -8.68
N THR A 18 -24.84 14.13 -9.17
CA THR A 18 -24.06 12.90 -9.36
C THR A 18 -23.68 12.28 -8.02
N ILE A 19 -23.33 13.10 -7.02
CA ILE A 19 -23.08 12.64 -5.65
C ILE A 19 -24.36 12.01 -5.06
N GLU A 20 -25.49 12.73 -5.12
CA GLU A 20 -26.78 12.25 -4.62
C GLU A 20 -27.22 10.94 -5.29
N ASP A 21 -27.07 10.84 -6.62
CA ASP A 21 -27.37 9.62 -7.35
C ASP A 21 -26.42 8.48 -6.93
N GLY A 22 -25.12 8.75 -6.81
CA GLY A 22 -24.13 7.78 -6.36
C GLY A 22 -24.47 7.16 -5.01
N PHE A 23 -24.83 7.99 -4.02
CA PHE A 23 -25.29 7.50 -2.72
C PHE A 23 -26.59 6.69 -2.84
N ARG A 24 -27.57 7.19 -3.59
CA ARG A 24 -28.85 6.49 -3.79
C ARG A 24 -28.63 5.09 -4.37
N LYS A 25 -27.79 4.97 -5.41
CA LYS A 25 -27.44 3.69 -6.05
C LYS A 25 -26.69 2.76 -5.11
N ALA A 26 -25.74 3.30 -4.35
CA ALA A 26 -25.00 2.53 -3.37
C ALA A 26 -25.94 2.00 -2.26
N TYR A 27 -26.82 2.83 -1.69
CA TYR A 27 -27.77 2.37 -0.68
C TYR A 27 -28.76 1.33 -1.21
N SER A 28 -29.14 1.40 -2.48
CA SER A 28 -30.08 0.45 -3.10
C SER A 28 -29.44 -0.87 -3.53
N GLY A 29 -28.13 -1.05 -3.41
CA GLY A 29 -27.47 -2.27 -3.90
C GLY A 29 -27.17 -2.26 -5.40
N ASP A 30 -27.31 -1.13 -6.10
CA ASP A 30 -27.13 -1.05 -7.55
C ASP A 30 -25.64 -0.87 -7.88
N GLN A 31 -24.91 -2.00 -7.99
CA GLN A 31 -23.46 -2.00 -8.25
C GLN A 31 -23.10 -1.27 -9.55
N ARG A 32 -23.88 -1.47 -10.61
CA ARG A 32 -23.61 -0.82 -11.90
C ARG A 32 -23.85 0.68 -11.83
N GLY A 33 -24.98 1.11 -11.28
CA GLY A 33 -25.29 2.52 -11.10
C GLY A 33 -24.28 3.24 -10.21
N THR A 34 -23.81 2.55 -9.16
CA THR A 34 -22.76 3.07 -8.26
C THR A 34 -21.45 3.31 -9.02
N ILE A 35 -21.02 2.34 -9.84
CA ILE A 35 -19.82 2.46 -10.69
C ILE A 35 -19.96 3.59 -11.72
N GLU A 36 -21.13 3.73 -12.35
CA GLU A 36 -21.39 4.80 -13.31
C GLU A 36 -21.28 6.19 -12.65
N ALA A 37 -21.83 6.35 -11.44
CA ALA A 37 -21.71 7.59 -10.68
C ALA A 37 -20.25 7.90 -10.28
N ILE A 38 -19.51 6.91 -9.78
CA ILE A 38 -18.09 7.06 -9.41
C ILE A 38 -17.25 7.53 -10.61
N ASN A 39 -17.45 6.93 -11.79
CA ASN A 39 -16.72 7.33 -12.99
C ASN A 39 -17.04 8.77 -13.41
N ARG A 40 -18.30 9.21 -13.28
CA ARG A 40 -18.66 10.62 -13.55
C ARG A 40 -18.00 11.57 -12.57
N LEU A 41 -17.97 11.23 -11.28
CA LEU A 41 -17.26 12.02 -10.27
C LEU A 41 -15.77 12.14 -10.57
N ARG A 42 -15.13 11.04 -11.03
CA ARG A 42 -13.73 11.09 -11.50
C ARG A 42 -13.56 12.12 -12.61
N ASP A 43 -14.45 12.13 -13.59
CA ASP A 43 -14.33 13.01 -14.75
C ASP A 43 -14.42 14.50 -14.32
N PHE A 44 -15.27 14.84 -13.34
CA PHE A 44 -15.28 16.18 -12.72
C PHE A 44 -13.96 16.48 -11.99
N VAL A 45 -13.46 15.54 -11.19
CA VAL A 45 -12.17 15.70 -10.50
C VAL A 45 -11.03 15.94 -11.50
N PHE A 46 -11.00 15.23 -12.62
CA PHE A 46 -9.98 15.39 -13.66
C PHE A 46 -10.05 16.73 -14.37
N GLN A 47 -11.26 17.27 -14.59
CA GLN A 47 -11.42 18.61 -15.13
C GLN A 47 -10.85 19.65 -14.15
N LEU A 48 -11.26 19.57 -12.88
CA LEU A 48 -10.79 20.49 -11.84
C LEU A 48 -9.27 20.39 -11.64
N ILE A 49 -8.71 19.16 -11.62
CA ILE A 49 -7.37 18.76 -12.12
C ILE A 49 -6.48 19.85 -12.73
N HIS A 50 -6.99 20.33 -13.85
CA HIS A 50 -6.25 21.10 -14.84
C HIS A 50 -6.58 22.59 -14.78
N LEU A 51 -7.49 23.00 -13.88
CA LEU A 51 -7.76 24.41 -13.60
C LEU A 51 -6.73 24.99 -12.64
N ASP A 52 -6.69 26.32 -12.56
CA ASP A 52 -5.81 27.05 -11.64
C ASP A 52 -6.03 26.62 -10.18
N ALA A 53 -4.94 26.46 -9.44
CA ALA A 53 -4.96 26.08 -8.03
C ALA A 53 -5.36 27.28 -7.14
N ASN A 54 -6.63 27.64 -7.17
CA ASN A 54 -7.24 28.60 -6.26
C ASN A 54 -7.94 27.89 -5.09
N ALA A 55 -8.34 28.64 -4.06
CA ALA A 55 -8.92 28.08 -2.85
C ALA A 55 -10.26 27.35 -3.09
N GLU A 56 -11.06 27.82 -4.05
CA GLU A 56 -12.36 27.26 -4.41
C GLU A 56 -12.18 25.88 -5.08
N ASN A 57 -11.40 25.83 -6.16
CA ASN A 57 -11.10 24.60 -6.89
C ASN A 57 -10.46 23.52 -5.98
N GLU A 58 -9.58 23.92 -5.07
CA GLU A 58 -8.95 23.01 -4.09
C GLU A 58 -9.96 22.44 -3.08
N LEU A 59 -10.99 23.20 -2.69
CA LEU A 59 -12.05 22.72 -1.81
C LEU A 59 -12.99 21.78 -2.55
N ASP A 60 -13.37 22.12 -3.78
CA ASP A 60 -14.28 21.32 -4.60
C ASP A 60 -13.66 19.97 -4.95
N LEU A 61 -12.38 19.95 -5.32
CA LEU A 61 -11.61 18.72 -5.52
C LEU A 61 -11.65 17.82 -4.29
N LYS A 62 -11.39 18.38 -3.10
CA LYS A 62 -11.43 17.62 -1.85
C LYS A 62 -12.82 17.08 -1.58
N ALA A 63 -13.87 17.87 -1.82
CA ALA A 63 -15.25 17.45 -1.62
C ALA A 63 -15.65 16.28 -2.55
N LEU A 64 -15.29 16.36 -3.83
CA LEU A 64 -15.54 15.28 -4.79
C LEU A 64 -14.76 14.01 -4.45
N ILE A 65 -13.48 14.13 -4.11
CA ILE A 65 -12.64 13.01 -3.69
C ILE A 65 -13.19 12.33 -2.43
N ILE A 66 -13.64 13.12 -1.44
CA ILE A 66 -14.33 12.61 -0.25
C ILE A 66 -15.61 11.88 -0.64
N SER A 67 -16.42 12.45 -1.52
CA SER A 67 -17.69 11.87 -1.96
C SER A 67 -17.50 10.52 -2.64
N ILE A 68 -16.47 10.37 -3.49
CA ILE A 68 -16.11 9.07 -4.09
C ILE A 68 -15.80 8.04 -2.98
N GLY A 69 -14.98 8.43 -2.00
CA GLY A 69 -14.65 7.57 -0.86
C GLY A 69 -15.85 7.16 -0.02
N ASP A 70 -16.77 8.10 0.24
CA ASP A 70 -17.95 7.86 1.06
C ASP A 70 -18.98 6.97 0.34
N ILE A 71 -19.17 7.16 -0.97
CA ILE A 71 -19.98 6.26 -1.80
C ILE A 71 -19.37 4.85 -1.80
N ALA A 72 -18.05 4.74 -1.91
CA ALA A 72 -17.35 3.46 -1.87
C ALA A 72 -17.49 2.75 -0.51
N ARG A 73 -17.52 3.51 0.59
CA ARG A 73 -17.79 2.98 1.93
C ARG A 73 -19.19 2.39 2.04
N VAL A 74 -20.20 3.08 1.51
CA VAL A 74 -21.57 2.53 1.41
C VAL A 74 -21.58 1.27 0.54
N ALA A 75 -20.85 1.28 -0.59
CA ALA A 75 -20.71 0.09 -1.44
C ALA A 75 -20.10 -1.10 -0.68
N ALA A 76 -19.10 -0.86 0.18
CA ALA A 76 -18.50 -1.88 1.04
C ALA A 76 -19.48 -2.40 2.09
N GLU A 77 -20.31 -1.54 2.68
CA GLU A 77 -21.41 -1.96 3.58
C GLU A 77 -22.45 -2.84 2.90
N LYS A 78 -22.64 -2.66 1.59
CA LYS A 78 -23.53 -3.47 0.77
C LYS A 78 -22.81 -4.62 0.05
N GLU A 79 -21.57 -4.92 0.44
CA GLU A 79 -20.74 -6.01 -0.09
C GLU A 79 -20.54 -5.94 -1.63
N MET A 80 -20.65 -4.76 -2.22
CA MET A 80 -20.47 -4.54 -3.66
C MET A 80 -18.98 -4.51 -4.03
N GLN A 81 -18.35 -5.69 -4.08
CA GLN A 81 -16.90 -5.81 -4.27
C GLN A 81 -16.39 -5.09 -5.52
N GLN A 82 -17.12 -5.16 -6.64
CA GLN A 82 -16.67 -4.50 -7.87
C GLN A 82 -16.74 -2.97 -7.77
N ALA A 83 -17.78 -2.42 -7.12
CA ALA A 83 -17.87 -0.98 -6.90
C ALA A 83 -16.76 -0.49 -5.97
N CYS A 84 -16.43 -1.25 -4.92
CA CYS A 84 -15.30 -0.96 -4.05
C CYS A 84 -13.97 -0.96 -4.82
N ALA A 85 -13.73 -1.99 -5.64
CA ALA A 85 -12.52 -2.11 -6.44
C ALA A 85 -12.38 -0.94 -7.43
N VAL A 86 -13.43 -0.63 -8.19
CA VAL A 86 -13.44 0.51 -9.13
C VAL A 86 -13.19 1.82 -8.40
N SER A 87 -13.78 2.03 -7.22
CA SER A 87 -13.54 3.24 -6.42
C SER A 87 -12.08 3.41 -6.04
N CYS A 88 -11.42 2.33 -5.62
CA CYS A 88 -9.99 2.37 -5.26
C CYS A 88 -9.12 2.67 -6.48
N TYR A 89 -9.44 2.12 -7.65
CA TYR A 89 -8.72 2.44 -8.89
C TYR A 89 -8.92 3.89 -9.32
N VAL A 90 -10.16 4.37 -9.30
CA VAL A 90 -10.49 5.76 -9.63
C VAL A 90 -9.74 6.75 -8.72
N LEU A 91 -9.72 6.48 -7.41
CA LEU A 91 -8.94 7.29 -6.48
C LEU A 91 -7.44 7.19 -6.78
N GLY A 92 -6.93 6.02 -7.17
CA GLY A 92 -5.53 5.83 -7.57
C GLY A 92 -5.15 6.63 -8.82
N ASP A 93 -6.05 6.67 -9.82
CA ASP A 93 -5.86 7.50 -11.01
C ASP A 93 -5.84 9.00 -10.64
N ILE A 94 -6.69 9.41 -9.69
CA ILE A 94 -6.69 10.78 -9.14
C ILE A 94 -5.37 11.10 -8.42
N VAL A 95 -4.81 10.17 -7.64
CA VAL A 95 -3.49 10.35 -7.01
C VAL A 95 -2.43 10.60 -8.07
N PHE A 96 -2.38 9.78 -9.12
CA PHE A 96 -1.39 9.90 -10.18
C PHE A 96 -1.54 11.20 -10.97
N GLU A 97 -2.76 11.58 -11.34
CA GLU A 97 -3.01 12.82 -12.09
C GLU A 97 -2.67 14.05 -11.25
N ALA A 98 -3.12 14.10 -9.99
CA ALA A 98 -2.82 15.20 -9.08
C ALA A 98 -1.30 15.34 -8.83
N ALA A 99 -0.60 14.21 -8.62
CA ALA A 99 0.85 14.20 -8.47
C ALA A 99 1.55 14.76 -9.72
N SER A 100 1.08 14.38 -10.91
CA SER A 100 1.65 14.81 -12.20
C SER A 100 1.47 16.31 -12.43
N GLN A 101 0.36 16.87 -11.97
CA GLN A 101 0.11 18.32 -11.96
C GLN A 101 0.73 19.06 -10.75
N LYS A 102 1.61 18.40 -9.98
CA LYS A 102 2.25 18.94 -8.76
C LYS A 102 1.25 19.42 -7.69
N ARG A 103 0.06 18.82 -7.66
CA ARG A 103 -0.99 19.08 -6.66
C ARG A 103 -0.90 18.08 -5.52
N GLU A 104 0.22 18.13 -4.81
CA GLU A 104 0.60 17.15 -3.79
C GLU A 104 -0.44 17.00 -2.67
N THR A 105 -1.06 18.09 -2.23
CA THR A 105 -2.12 18.09 -1.21
C THR A 105 -3.35 17.29 -1.64
N ILE A 106 -3.71 17.37 -2.92
CA ILE A 106 -4.82 16.61 -3.52
C ILE A 106 -4.45 15.13 -3.65
N ALA A 107 -3.22 14.85 -4.12
CA ALA A 107 -2.71 13.48 -4.22
C ALA A 107 -2.68 12.78 -2.85
N ILE A 108 -2.16 13.45 -1.81
CA ILE A 108 -2.14 12.94 -0.43
C ILE A 108 -3.56 12.66 0.06
N LYS A 109 -4.51 13.56 -0.21
CA LYS A 109 -5.90 13.39 0.21
C LYS A 109 -6.55 12.17 -0.44
N ALA A 110 -6.39 12.00 -1.75
CA ALA A 110 -6.92 10.83 -2.46
C ALA A 110 -6.28 9.54 -1.96
N LEU A 111 -4.96 9.50 -1.80
CA LEU A 111 -4.24 8.33 -1.29
C LEU A 111 -4.69 7.96 0.13
N SER A 112 -4.91 8.95 0.99
CA SER A 112 -5.41 8.75 2.34
C SER A 112 -6.79 8.10 2.37
N ILE A 113 -7.66 8.47 1.43
CA ILE A 113 -8.98 7.85 1.30
C ILE A 113 -8.84 6.39 0.88
N ILE A 114 -8.00 6.08 -0.13
CA ILE A 114 -7.73 4.68 -0.53
C ILE A 114 -7.26 3.88 0.69
N GLY A 115 -6.29 4.39 1.44
CA GLY A 115 -5.74 3.72 2.61
C GLY A 115 -6.76 3.43 3.71
N SER A 116 -7.63 4.42 4.02
CA SER A 116 -8.72 4.22 4.98
C SER A 116 -9.76 3.21 4.48
N LEU A 117 -10.17 3.32 3.22
CA LEU A 117 -11.15 2.46 2.59
C LEU A 117 -10.64 1.01 2.48
N ALA A 118 -9.37 0.81 2.13
CA ALA A 118 -8.74 -0.51 2.04
C ALA A 118 -8.81 -1.26 3.39
N GLN A 119 -8.57 -0.56 4.51
CA GLN A 119 -8.70 -1.14 5.84
C GLN A 119 -10.14 -1.49 6.18
N GLU A 120 -11.10 -0.64 5.84
CA GLU A 120 -12.52 -0.90 6.07
C GLU A 120 -13.03 -2.08 5.23
N ILE A 121 -12.62 -2.18 3.97
CA ILE A 121 -12.94 -3.30 3.09
C ILE A 121 -12.36 -4.61 3.65
N ALA A 122 -11.11 -4.58 4.13
CA ALA A 122 -10.47 -5.74 4.77
C ALA A 122 -11.16 -6.11 6.10
N GLU A 123 -11.55 -5.13 6.92
CA GLU A 123 -12.27 -5.34 8.18
C GLU A 123 -13.61 -6.06 7.94
N LYS A 124 -14.28 -5.76 6.81
CA LYS A 124 -15.52 -6.41 6.35
C LYS A 124 -15.31 -7.77 5.68
N GLY A 125 -14.07 -8.24 5.52
CA GLY A 125 -13.78 -9.56 4.94
C GLY A 125 -13.90 -9.64 3.42
N LEU A 126 -13.93 -8.50 2.72
CA LEU A 126 -14.08 -8.44 1.26
C LEU A 126 -12.73 -8.65 0.56
N ASP A 127 -12.18 -9.88 0.59
CA ASP A 127 -10.81 -10.21 0.17
C ASP A 127 -10.45 -9.67 -1.23
N THR A 128 -11.27 -9.92 -2.24
CA THR A 128 -11.01 -9.45 -3.62
C THR A 128 -10.97 -7.93 -3.72
N ALA A 129 -11.86 -7.23 -3.00
CA ALA A 129 -11.90 -5.77 -3.02
C ALA A 129 -10.71 -5.18 -2.24
N ALA A 130 -10.32 -5.79 -1.12
CA ALA A 130 -9.16 -5.38 -0.34
C ALA A 130 -7.86 -5.61 -1.13
N LYS A 131 -7.79 -6.70 -1.90
CA LYS A 131 -6.71 -6.94 -2.88
C LYS A 131 -6.63 -5.83 -3.92
N SER A 132 -7.75 -5.42 -4.53
CA SER A 132 -7.75 -4.31 -5.49
C SER A 132 -7.39 -2.97 -4.86
N ALA A 133 -7.75 -2.76 -3.59
CA ALA A 133 -7.32 -1.58 -2.86
C ALA A 133 -5.80 -1.58 -2.61
N ALA A 134 -5.22 -2.73 -2.25
CA ALA A 134 -3.77 -2.91 -2.15
C ALA A 134 -3.06 -2.70 -3.49
N GLU A 135 -3.62 -3.21 -4.61
CA GLU A 135 -3.12 -2.95 -5.97
C GLU A 135 -3.08 -1.46 -6.28
N SER A 136 -4.12 -0.71 -5.93
CA SER A 136 -4.15 0.75 -6.12
C SER A 136 -3.09 1.47 -5.27
N LEU A 137 -2.98 1.15 -3.98
CA LEU A 137 -1.95 1.70 -3.08
C LEU A 137 -0.53 1.41 -3.58
N GLY A 138 -0.29 0.17 -4.02
CA GLY A 138 0.98 -0.28 -4.58
C GLY A 138 1.38 0.47 -5.84
N ASN A 139 0.45 0.59 -6.78
CA ASN A 139 0.68 1.37 -8.00
C ASN A 139 0.93 2.85 -7.70
N CYS A 140 0.21 3.45 -6.75
CA CYS A 140 0.47 4.81 -6.29
C CYS A 140 1.90 4.95 -5.73
N GLY A 141 2.34 4.02 -4.87
CA GLY A 141 3.67 4.06 -4.27
C GLY A 141 4.79 3.91 -5.30
N LYS A 142 4.67 2.98 -6.25
CA LYS A 142 5.66 2.80 -7.33
C LYS A 142 5.74 4.01 -8.25
N ASN A 143 4.60 4.57 -8.64
CA ASN A 143 4.58 5.77 -9.47
C ASN A 143 5.17 6.96 -8.72
N SER A 144 4.84 7.12 -7.44
CA SER A 144 5.41 8.17 -6.57
C SER A 144 6.92 8.03 -6.42
N SER A 145 7.43 6.79 -6.32
CA SER A 145 8.89 6.52 -6.29
C SER A 145 9.57 7.03 -7.56
N ARG A 146 9.00 6.72 -8.73
CA ARG A 146 9.49 7.21 -10.04
C ARG A 146 9.45 8.72 -10.17
N MET A 147 8.50 9.36 -9.50
CA MET A 147 8.36 10.82 -9.44
C MET A 147 9.17 11.46 -8.30
N LYS A 148 9.89 10.66 -7.50
CA LYS A 148 10.64 11.07 -6.30
C LYS A 148 9.79 11.84 -5.28
N MET A 149 8.54 11.42 -5.11
CA MET A 149 7.59 11.97 -4.14
C MET A 149 7.59 11.13 -2.85
N GLU A 150 8.65 11.27 -2.04
CA GLU A 150 8.90 10.44 -0.84
C GLU A 150 7.69 10.39 0.11
N THR A 151 6.99 11.52 0.33
CA THR A 151 5.78 11.57 1.18
C THR A 151 4.69 10.60 0.72
N LEU A 152 4.44 10.51 -0.59
CA LEU A 152 3.43 9.60 -1.15
C LEU A 152 3.92 8.15 -1.12
N VAL A 153 5.22 7.92 -1.27
CA VAL A 153 5.83 6.58 -1.14
C VAL A 153 5.62 6.05 0.28
N SER A 154 6.08 6.77 1.30
CA SER A 154 5.93 6.36 2.70
C SER A 154 4.45 6.19 3.09
N LEU A 155 3.56 7.06 2.60
CA LEU A 155 2.13 6.93 2.87
C LEU A 155 1.53 5.64 2.25
N SER A 156 1.91 5.30 1.02
CA SER A 156 1.53 4.03 0.38
C SER A 156 2.05 2.83 1.18
N GLU A 157 3.31 2.85 1.63
CA GLU A 157 3.92 1.77 2.41
C GLU A 157 3.20 1.57 3.76
N VAL A 158 2.91 2.65 4.48
CA VAL A 158 2.16 2.60 5.74
C VAL A 158 0.77 2.00 5.54
N TYR A 159 0.05 2.41 4.49
CA TYR A 159 -1.29 1.85 4.22
C TYR A 159 -1.24 0.38 3.80
N LEU A 160 -0.26 -0.02 2.98
CA LEU A 160 -0.08 -1.43 2.62
C LEU A 160 0.26 -2.29 3.85
N MET A 161 1.10 -1.80 4.76
CA MET A 161 1.36 -2.47 6.04
C MET A 161 0.07 -2.68 6.84
N GLN A 162 -0.77 -1.64 6.95
CA GLN A 162 -2.04 -1.72 7.67
C GLN A 162 -3.00 -2.72 7.02
N VAL A 163 -3.10 -2.72 5.68
CA VAL A 163 -3.92 -3.68 4.92
C VAL A 163 -3.38 -5.10 5.09
N ALA A 164 -2.07 -5.32 5.03
CA ALA A 164 -1.45 -6.62 5.23
C ALA A 164 -1.78 -7.17 6.62
N LEU A 165 -1.52 -6.40 7.68
CA LEU A 165 -1.82 -6.78 9.07
C LEU A 165 -3.30 -7.12 9.27
N LYS A 166 -4.19 -6.28 8.73
CA LYS A 166 -5.64 -6.48 8.82
C LYS A 166 -6.09 -7.72 8.04
N SER A 167 -5.54 -7.94 6.86
CA SER A 167 -5.85 -9.11 6.02
C SER A 167 -5.38 -10.40 6.67
N ILE A 168 -4.19 -10.41 7.27
CA ILE A 168 -3.68 -11.54 8.05
C ILE A 168 -4.56 -11.82 9.27
N GLU A 169 -5.03 -10.77 9.96
CA GLU A 169 -5.95 -10.89 11.09
C GLU A 169 -7.28 -11.53 10.68
N LYS A 170 -7.80 -11.14 9.52
CA LYS A 170 -9.11 -11.54 8.99
C LYS A 170 -9.07 -12.82 8.15
N GLY A 171 -7.88 -13.39 7.91
CA GLY A 171 -7.72 -14.57 7.07
C GLY A 171 -8.02 -14.32 5.59
N LEU A 172 -7.60 -13.17 5.07
CA LEU A 172 -7.80 -12.71 3.69
C LEU A 172 -6.50 -12.87 2.89
N PRO A 173 -6.21 -14.08 2.36
CA PRO A 173 -4.92 -14.38 1.75
C PRO A 173 -4.63 -13.55 0.50
N TYR A 174 -5.64 -13.22 -0.32
CA TYR A 174 -5.39 -12.47 -1.56
C TYR A 174 -4.95 -11.04 -1.26
N ALA A 175 -5.67 -10.36 -0.38
CA ALA A 175 -5.35 -8.99 0.04
C ALA A 175 -4.04 -8.93 0.83
N GLY A 176 -3.81 -9.88 1.74
CA GLY A 176 -2.60 -9.94 2.56
C GLY A 176 -1.33 -10.12 1.72
N ILE A 177 -1.34 -11.10 0.80
CA ILE A 177 -0.21 -11.37 -0.10
C ILE A 177 0.00 -10.19 -1.06
N ALA A 178 -1.06 -9.67 -1.69
CA ALA A 178 -0.92 -8.52 -2.58
C ALA A 178 -0.29 -7.31 -1.88
N ALA A 179 -0.71 -7.01 -0.64
CA ALA A 179 -0.13 -5.89 0.10
C ALA A 179 1.37 -6.08 0.41
N ILE A 180 1.79 -7.30 0.73
CA ILE A 180 3.20 -7.65 0.95
C ILE A 180 4.01 -7.53 -0.34
N ASP A 181 3.49 -8.07 -1.45
CA ASP A 181 4.16 -8.04 -2.75
C ASP A 181 4.39 -6.59 -3.19
N PHE A 182 3.36 -5.73 -3.08
CA PHE A 182 3.49 -4.31 -3.44
C PHE A 182 4.44 -3.53 -2.52
N LEU A 183 4.57 -3.88 -1.24
CA LEU A 183 5.61 -3.30 -0.38
C LEU A 183 7.01 -3.61 -0.92
N GLY A 184 7.25 -4.87 -1.32
CA GLY A 184 8.49 -5.28 -1.97
C GLY A 184 8.74 -4.52 -3.28
N GLU A 185 7.71 -4.42 -4.14
CA GLU A 185 7.82 -3.70 -5.41
C GLU A 185 8.06 -2.19 -5.24
N ILE A 186 7.47 -1.54 -4.23
CA ILE A 186 7.74 -0.13 -3.90
C ILE A 186 9.19 0.04 -3.45
N GLY A 187 9.68 -0.84 -2.57
CA GLY A 187 11.08 -0.83 -2.16
C GLY A 187 12.02 -0.99 -3.35
N VAL A 188 11.71 -1.91 -4.29
CA VAL A 188 12.50 -2.11 -5.52
C VAL A 188 12.48 -0.86 -6.37
N ALA A 189 11.30 -0.26 -6.59
CA ALA A 189 11.17 0.98 -7.36
C ALA A 189 11.94 2.14 -6.70
N SER A 190 11.94 2.23 -5.37
CA SER A 190 12.71 3.22 -4.61
C SER A 190 14.22 3.00 -4.77
N ALA A 191 14.68 1.74 -4.69
CA ALA A 191 16.07 1.38 -4.92
C ALA A 191 16.53 1.75 -6.35
N GLU A 192 15.70 1.45 -7.36
CA GLU A 192 15.97 1.81 -8.76
C GLU A 192 16.09 3.32 -8.99
N GLN A 193 15.40 4.13 -8.18
CA GLN A 193 15.45 5.59 -8.20
C GLN A 193 16.48 6.20 -7.23
N GLU A 194 17.28 5.36 -6.57
CA GLU A 194 18.31 5.75 -5.60
C GLU A 194 17.75 6.45 -4.34
N ILE A 195 16.51 6.15 -3.97
CA ILE A 195 15.84 6.66 -2.76
C ILE A 195 16.07 5.67 -1.61
N GLU A 196 17.24 5.76 -0.96
CA GLU A 196 17.66 4.81 0.08
C GLU A 196 16.71 4.82 1.30
N SER A 197 16.13 5.97 1.66
CA SER A 197 15.19 6.12 2.78
C SER A 197 13.95 5.23 2.62
N ASN A 198 13.26 5.32 1.48
CA ASN A 198 12.07 4.52 1.22
C ASN A 198 12.41 3.03 0.98
N ALA A 199 13.52 2.72 0.31
CA ALA A 199 13.95 1.32 0.19
C ALA A 199 14.24 0.68 1.56
N LEU A 200 14.81 1.45 2.49
CA LEU A 200 15.00 1.03 3.88
C LEU A 200 13.67 0.87 4.63
N GLU A 201 12.75 1.82 4.48
CA GLU A 201 11.42 1.79 5.08
C GLU A 201 10.64 0.53 4.68
N ALA A 202 10.60 0.20 3.39
CA ALA A 202 10.02 -1.05 2.88
C ALA A 202 10.64 -2.30 3.54
N ALA A 203 11.97 -2.36 3.66
CA ALA A 203 12.67 -3.49 4.27
C ALA A 203 12.33 -3.66 5.77
N VAL A 204 12.21 -2.55 6.51
CA VAL A 204 11.81 -2.55 7.93
C VAL A 204 10.37 -3.00 8.08
N ILE A 205 9.45 -2.47 7.26
CA ILE A 205 8.03 -2.86 7.29
C ILE A 205 7.89 -4.36 6.99
N LEU A 206 8.63 -4.89 6.01
CA LEU A 206 8.62 -6.32 5.70
C LEU A 206 9.17 -7.17 6.85
N GLU A 207 10.18 -6.70 7.59
CA GLU A 207 10.64 -7.37 8.83
C GLU A 207 9.52 -7.45 9.87
N ASP A 208 8.87 -6.32 10.15
CA ASP A 208 7.80 -6.22 11.14
C ASP A 208 6.61 -7.11 10.78
N LEU A 209 6.23 -7.14 9.51
CA LEU A 209 5.23 -8.06 8.99
C LEU A 209 5.68 -9.51 9.15
N GLY A 210 6.94 -9.84 8.85
CA GLY A 210 7.48 -11.20 8.98
C GLY A 210 7.39 -11.67 10.43
N ASN A 211 7.82 -10.82 11.35
CA ASN A 211 7.72 -11.02 12.79
C ASN A 211 6.27 -11.22 13.26
N ALA A 212 5.31 -10.47 12.71
CA ALA A 212 3.90 -10.59 13.06
C ALA A 212 3.27 -11.89 12.51
N VAL A 213 3.56 -12.22 11.25
CA VAL A 213 3.02 -13.38 10.53
C VAL A 213 3.44 -14.69 11.20
N ILE A 214 4.72 -14.85 11.54
CA ILE A 214 5.27 -16.10 12.09
C ILE A 214 4.67 -16.43 13.47
N ARG A 215 4.15 -15.44 14.20
CA ARG A 215 3.47 -15.66 15.48
C ARG A 215 2.09 -16.27 15.33
N ARG A 216 1.48 -16.21 14.14
CA ARG A 216 0.14 -16.73 13.85
C ARG A 216 0.17 -18.16 13.30
N GLU A 217 -0.96 -18.84 13.43
CA GLU A 217 -1.16 -20.17 12.85
C GLU A 217 -1.45 -20.07 11.34
N ASN A 218 -1.11 -21.11 10.57
CA ASN A 218 -1.40 -21.23 9.13
C ASN A 218 -0.90 -20.06 8.27
N SER A 219 0.21 -19.43 8.66
CA SER A 219 0.70 -18.19 8.06
C SER A 219 1.92 -18.37 7.15
N GLU A 220 2.29 -19.63 6.83
CA GLU A 220 3.50 -19.95 6.08
C GLU A 220 3.50 -19.36 4.66
N SER A 221 2.34 -19.21 4.02
CA SER A 221 2.22 -18.55 2.71
C SER A 221 2.61 -17.08 2.76
N HIS A 222 2.12 -16.34 3.76
CA HIS A 222 2.47 -14.94 3.98
C HIS A 222 3.95 -14.79 4.35
N ALA A 223 4.50 -15.71 5.15
CA ALA A 223 5.92 -15.69 5.49
C ALA A 223 6.78 -15.86 4.23
N LYS A 224 6.40 -16.75 3.32
CA LYS A 224 7.08 -16.93 2.02
C LYS A 224 6.97 -15.69 1.14
N ALA A 225 5.81 -15.05 1.06
CA ALA A 225 5.64 -13.79 0.32
C ALA A 225 6.58 -12.68 0.84
N ILE A 226 6.71 -12.56 2.17
CA ILE A 226 7.63 -11.58 2.79
C ILE A 226 9.08 -11.88 2.46
N ILE A 227 9.48 -13.16 2.52
CA ILE A 227 10.82 -13.60 2.16
C ILE A 227 11.13 -13.27 0.69
N GLU A 228 10.19 -13.54 -0.21
CA GLU A 228 10.34 -13.25 -1.64
C GLU A 228 10.43 -11.74 -1.91
N ALA A 229 9.59 -10.94 -1.25
CA ALA A 229 9.65 -9.48 -1.31
C ALA A 229 11.02 -8.94 -0.84
N LEU A 230 11.53 -9.44 0.30
CA LEU A 230 12.85 -9.09 0.81
C LEU A 230 13.98 -9.54 -0.13
N GLU A 231 13.89 -10.73 -0.74
CA GLU A 231 14.88 -11.21 -1.70
C GLU A 231 14.94 -10.32 -2.95
N ASN A 232 13.78 -10.00 -3.52
CA ASN A 232 13.67 -9.15 -4.70
C ASN A 232 14.19 -7.74 -4.43
N LEU A 233 13.82 -7.17 -3.29
CA LEU A 233 14.39 -5.90 -2.83
C LEU A 233 15.90 -6.00 -2.66
N GLY A 234 16.38 -7.06 -2.00
CA GLY A 234 17.79 -7.33 -1.76
C GLY A 234 18.64 -7.37 -3.03
N LYS A 235 18.12 -7.99 -4.09
CA LYS A 235 18.75 -7.99 -5.43
C LYS A 235 18.83 -6.59 -6.01
N ALA A 236 17.74 -5.81 -5.96
CA ALA A 236 17.70 -4.45 -6.49
C ALA A 236 18.66 -3.51 -5.74
N VAL A 237 18.65 -3.53 -4.41
CA VAL A 237 19.54 -2.67 -3.60
C VAL A 237 21.01 -3.05 -3.74
N SER A 238 21.30 -4.33 -4.01
CA SER A 238 22.67 -4.80 -4.26
C SER A 238 23.24 -4.24 -5.56
N GLN A 239 22.44 -4.18 -6.62
CA GLN A 239 22.84 -3.55 -7.88
C GLN A 239 23.13 -2.05 -7.74
N ARG A 240 22.61 -1.40 -6.68
CA ARG A 240 22.71 0.03 -6.42
C ARG A 240 23.72 0.40 -5.34
N GLY A 241 24.38 -0.57 -4.70
CA GLY A 241 25.39 -0.27 -3.67
C GLY A 241 24.82 0.21 -2.32
N MET A 242 23.52 0.04 -2.06
CA MET A 242 22.85 0.55 -0.85
C MET A 242 23.14 -0.32 0.38
N ARG A 243 24.36 -0.18 0.92
CA ARG A 243 24.90 -1.07 1.95
C ARG A 243 24.04 -1.16 3.21
N ASN A 244 23.45 -0.05 3.68
CA ASN A 244 22.63 -0.07 4.89
C ASN A 244 21.36 -0.88 4.69
N VAL A 245 20.71 -0.72 3.53
CA VAL A 245 19.49 -1.47 3.19
C VAL A 245 19.78 -2.96 3.04
N ILE A 246 20.93 -3.34 2.47
CA ILE A 246 21.35 -4.74 2.36
C ILE A 246 21.58 -5.37 3.73
N ILE A 247 22.25 -4.64 4.64
CA ILE A 247 22.45 -5.10 6.02
C ILE A 247 21.10 -5.31 6.70
N GLN A 248 20.16 -4.37 6.53
CA GLN A 248 18.80 -4.50 7.05
C GLN A 248 18.08 -5.72 6.47
N ILE A 249 18.12 -5.95 5.16
CA ILE A 249 17.48 -7.11 4.53
C ILE A 249 18.08 -8.44 5.00
N ALA A 250 19.41 -8.50 5.11
CA ALA A 250 20.10 -9.69 5.62
C ALA A 250 19.70 -9.99 7.07
N TRP A 251 19.58 -8.94 7.89
CA TRP A 251 19.05 -9.04 9.25
C TRP A 251 17.62 -9.56 9.27
N SER A 252 16.73 -8.97 8.46
CA SER A 252 15.32 -9.37 8.38
C SER A 252 15.17 -10.84 7.97
N LEU A 253 15.90 -11.27 6.93
CA LEU A 253 15.88 -12.65 6.44
C LEU A 253 16.39 -13.65 7.48
N GLU A 254 17.49 -13.34 8.18
CA GLU A 254 18.00 -14.22 9.25
C GLU A 254 17.03 -14.30 10.44
N THR A 255 16.44 -13.18 10.83
CA THR A 255 15.43 -13.13 11.90
C THR A 255 14.21 -13.99 11.54
N ILE A 256 13.67 -13.82 10.33
CA ILE A 256 12.57 -14.63 9.81
C ILE A 256 12.96 -16.12 9.75
N ARG A 257 14.18 -16.44 9.31
CA ARG A 257 14.68 -17.82 9.25
C ARG A 257 14.73 -18.49 10.63
N VAL A 258 15.20 -17.78 11.65
CA VAL A 258 15.25 -18.31 13.04
C VAL A 258 13.84 -18.50 13.58
N LEU A 259 12.97 -17.51 13.44
CA LEU A 259 11.59 -17.59 13.95
C LEU A 259 10.77 -18.69 13.25
N THR A 260 10.93 -18.85 11.94
CA THR A 260 10.26 -19.94 11.19
C THR A 260 10.77 -21.32 11.59
N LEU A 261 12.06 -21.46 11.91
CA LEU A 261 12.62 -22.70 12.43
C LEU A 261 12.02 -23.06 13.80
N GLU A 262 11.94 -22.09 14.72
CA GLU A 262 11.34 -22.28 16.05
C GLU A 262 9.87 -22.67 15.99
N ARG A 263 9.14 -22.13 15.00
CA ARG A 263 7.73 -22.45 14.74
C ARG A 263 7.51 -23.71 13.91
N GLY A 264 8.59 -24.40 13.50
CA GLY A 264 8.48 -25.61 12.68
C GLY A 264 8.02 -25.37 11.23
N MET A 265 8.02 -24.12 10.76
CA MET A 265 7.68 -23.72 9.38
C MET A 265 8.85 -23.99 8.43
N LYS A 266 9.14 -25.28 8.20
CA LYS A 266 10.35 -25.72 7.47
C LYS A 266 10.45 -25.13 6.07
N GLY A 267 9.33 -25.01 5.34
CA GLY A 267 9.32 -24.46 3.99
C GLY A 267 9.74 -23.00 3.96
N ALA A 268 9.15 -22.17 4.83
CA ALA A 268 9.56 -20.77 4.98
C ALA A 268 11.00 -20.63 5.52
N CYS A 269 11.44 -21.48 6.45
CA CYS A 269 12.82 -21.47 6.94
C CYS A 269 13.83 -21.74 5.81
N PHE A 270 13.57 -22.73 4.94
CA PHE A 270 14.45 -23.00 3.80
C PHE A 270 14.42 -21.86 2.78
N ALA A 271 13.25 -21.28 2.51
CA ALA A 271 13.13 -20.11 1.63
C ALA A 271 13.94 -18.91 2.16
N ALA A 272 13.83 -18.60 3.45
CA ALA A 272 14.57 -17.49 4.05
C ALA A 272 16.10 -17.69 3.97
N LYS A 273 16.57 -18.93 4.15
CA LYS A 273 17.97 -19.27 3.96
C LYS A 273 18.43 -19.05 2.51
N ALA A 274 17.66 -19.55 1.55
CA ALA A 274 17.97 -19.40 0.13
C ALA A 274 17.98 -17.93 -0.30
N ALA A 275 17.01 -17.14 0.16
CA ALA A 275 16.95 -15.70 -0.07
C ALA A 275 18.18 -14.99 0.50
N LEU A 276 18.60 -15.32 1.72
CA LEU A 276 19.80 -14.74 2.34
C LEU A 276 21.07 -15.05 1.54
N GLU A 277 21.23 -16.29 1.08
CA GLU A 277 22.36 -16.71 0.22
C GLU A 277 22.34 -15.96 -1.13
N SER A 278 21.16 -15.76 -1.72
CA SER A 278 20.92 -15.01 -2.96
C SER A 278 21.36 -13.54 -2.82
N VAL A 279 20.95 -12.86 -1.75
CA VAL A 279 21.32 -11.46 -1.45
C VAL A 279 22.80 -11.33 -1.13
N ASN A 280 23.39 -12.28 -0.40
CA ASN A 280 24.81 -12.27 -0.06
C ASN A 280 25.71 -12.41 -1.31
N THR A 281 25.29 -13.26 -2.25
CA THR A 281 26.01 -13.47 -3.53
C THR A 281 25.93 -12.25 -4.46
N ALA A 282 24.93 -11.38 -4.27
CA ALA A 282 24.74 -10.16 -5.07
C ALA A 282 25.74 -9.01 -4.75
N GLY A 283 26.67 -9.19 -3.80
CA GLY A 283 27.99 -8.55 -3.90
C GLY A 283 28.33 -7.40 -2.96
N LEU A 284 27.74 -7.26 -1.77
CA LEU A 284 28.05 -6.15 -0.84
C LEU A 284 28.39 -6.53 0.60
N LEU A 285 28.32 -7.82 0.94
CA LEU A 285 28.66 -8.31 2.26
C LEU A 285 30.02 -9.02 2.18
N ASP A 286 31.09 -8.32 2.58
CA ASP A 286 32.42 -8.91 2.80
C ASP A 286 32.26 -10.16 3.70
N GLU A 287 32.58 -11.35 3.18
CA GLU A 287 32.13 -12.65 3.74
C GLU A 287 32.49 -12.80 5.23
N VAL A 288 33.62 -12.23 5.66
CA VAL A 288 34.17 -12.39 7.02
C VAL A 288 33.44 -11.51 8.05
N GLN A 289 33.29 -10.21 7.80
CA GLN A 289 32.62 -9.30 8.75
C GLN A 289 31.13 -9.60 8.90
N ASN A 290 30.49 -10.13 7.85
CA ASN A 290 29.05 -10.37 7.87
C ASN A 290 28.71 -11.73 8.48
N LEU A 291 29.56 -12.75 8.33
CA LEU A 291 29.45 -13.96 9.14
C LEU A 291 29.66 -13.68 10.64
N GLU A 292 30.53 -12.74 11.00
CA GLU A 292 30.71 -12.28 12.37
C GLU A 292 29.50 -11.51 12.89
N LYS A 293 28.96 -10.53 12.14
CA LYS A 293 27.72 -9.85 12.55
C LYS A 293 26.53 -10.81 12.63
N ILE A 294 26.35 -11.72 11.67
CA ILE A 294 25.31 -12.75 11.72
C ILE A 294 25.55 -13.71 12.91
N ARG A 295 26.80 -13.98 13.29
CA ARG A 295 27.12 -14.71 14.52
C ARG A 295 26.78 -13.94 15.79
N GLU A 296 27.13 -12.66 15.87
CA GLU A 296 26.77 -11.78 17.00
C GLU A 296 25.26 -11.71 17.17
N ILE A 297 24.51 -11.66 16.06
CA ILE A 297 23.05 -11.74 16.03
C ILE A 297 22.57 -13.07 16.61
N LYS A 298 23.15 -14.19 16.19
CA LYS A 298 22.83 -15.53 16.74
C LYS A 298 23.14 -15.60 18.24
N GLU A 299 24.25 -15.02 18.69
CA GLU A 299 24.60 -14.97 20.11
C GLU A 299 23.61 -14.11 20.91
N LEU A 300 23.31 -12.89 20.45
CA LEU A 300 22.32 -12.01 21.09
C LEU A 300 20.95 -12.67 21.16
N HIS A 301 20.50 -13.30 20.09
CA HIS A 301 19.23 -14.03 20.05
C HIS A 301 19.23 -15.20 21.05
N SER A 302 20.33 -15.96 21.13
CA SER A 302 20.47 -17.05 22.12
C SER A 302 20.45 -16.55 23.57
N ILE A 303 20.97 -15.34 23.83
CA ILE A 303 20.95 -14.70 25.15
C ILE A 303 19.54 -14.23 25.51
N ILE A 304 18.81 -13.66 24.55
CA ILE A 304 17.43 -13.19 24.74
C ILE A 304 16.49 -14.37 25.02
N LEU A 305 16.65 -15.48 24.28
CA LEU A 305 15.84 -16.69 24.46
C LEU A 305 16.15 -17.43 25.78
N ARG A 306 17.38 -17.35 26.30
CA ARG A 306 17.74 -17.92 27.61
C ARG A 306 17.25 -17.11 28.82
N LYS A 307 16.78 -15.88 28.60
CA LYS A 307 16.27 -14.97 29.65
C LYS A 307 14.74 -14.91 29.73
N ARG A 308 14.03 -15.75 28.97
CA ARG A 308 12.61 -16.05 29.13
C ARG A 308 12.42 -17.45 29.68
#